data_AF-A0A4R3HC42-F1
#
_entry.id   AF-A0A4R3HC42-F1
#
_cell.length_a   1.000
_cell.length_b   1.000
_cell.length_c   1.000
_cell.angle_alpha   90.00
_cell.angle_beta   90.00
_cell.angle_gamma   90.00
#
_symmetry.space_group_name_H-M   'P 1'
#
loop_
_entity.id
_entity.type
_entity.pdbx_description
1 polymer ?
#
loop_
_entity_poly.entity_id
_entity_poly.type
_entity_poly.pdbx_seq_one_letter_code
_entity_poly.pdbx_strand_id
1 'polypeptide(L)'
;MRISGRMALAPAFAGLMFLALAPAAQSASLNPRLDTAVLDELNFARARPAEYADELRRELNRSDDPAAVEEAIDFLERQASLPPLEPDRRIAAAARQHAQVQGPRGDVGHGPAGSLGQRLRGQGVWAGLSAENISYGFEDPRDVVRQLIIDSGVPNRGHRRNIFAASYQLAGVACGPHRAYGYMCVIDFAGALPR
;
A
#
# COMPACT_ATOMS: atom_id res chain seq x y z
N MET A 1 68.60 49.81 -11.54
CA MET A 1 69.29 48.63 -12.10
C MET A 1 68.59 47.37 -11.59
N ARG A 2 68.03 46.55 -12.50
CA ARG A 2 67.54 45.15 -12.37
C ARG A 2 66.40 44.85 -11.37
N ILE A 3 65.17 44.64 -11.85
CA ILE A 3 64.52 43.34 -12.23
C ILE A 3 64.32 42.40 -11.03
N SER A 4 63.05 42.11 -10.67
CA SER A 4 62.41 40.80 -10.94
C SER A 4 61.07 40.67 -10.22
N GLY A 5 60.03 40.27 -10.95
CA GLY A 5 58.71 39.97 -10.41
C GLY A 5 58.60 38.55 -9.87
N ARG A 6 57.52 38.29 -9.11
CA ARG A 6 56.95 36.95 -8.91
C ARG A 6 55.44 37.05 -8.84
N MET A 7 54.78 36.58 -9.90
CA MET A 7 53.39 36.12 -9.90
C MET A 7 53.24 34.99 -8.87
N ALA A 8 52.25 35.08 -8.01
CA ALA A 8 51.78 33.95 -7.21
C ALA A 8 50.56 33.34 -7.90
N LEU A 9 50.72 32.09 -8.36
CA LEU A 9 49.64 31.26 -8.89
C LEU A 9 48.64 30.92 -7.78
N ALA A 10 47.35 31.10 -8.05
CA ALA A 10 46.28 30.48 -7.28
C ALA A 10 46.13 29.01 -7.71
N PRO A 11 45.97 28.05 -6.78
CA PRO A 11 45.67 26.68 -7.16
C PRO A 11 44.19 26.57 -7.53
N ALA A 12 43.92 26.23 -8.79
CA ALA A 12 42.60 25.77 -9.23
C ALA A 12 42.38 24.35 -8.69
N PHE A 13 41.58 24.21 -7.64
CA PHE A 13 41.05 22.92 -7.22
C PHE A 13 40.00 22.47 -8.25
N ALA A 14 40.40 21.59 -9.17
CA ALA A 14 39.48 20.82 -9.98
C ALA A 14 38.73 19.83 -9.06
N GLY A 15 37.59 20.26 -8.54
CA GLY A 15 36.68 19.40 -7.77
C GLY A 15 36.11 18.32 -8.66
N LEU A 16 36.62 17.10 -8.54
CA LEU A 16 36.01 15.90 -9.12
C LEU A 16 34.68 15.66 -8.38
N MET A 17 33.55 16.11 -8.94
CA MET A 17 32.24 15.72 -8.44
C MET A 17 32.04 14.22 -8.71
N PHE A 18 32.30 13.41 -7.69
CA PHE A 18 31.75 12.06 -7.64
C PHE A 18 30.22 12.19 -7.48
N LEU A 19 29.48 12.04 -8.57
CA LEU A 19 28.07 11.64 -8.48
C LEU A 19 28.04 10.23 -7.90
N ALA A 20 27.95 10.14 -6.58
CA ALA A 20 27.58 8.90 -5.93
C ALA A 20 26.11 8.61 -6.30
N LEU A 21 25.89 7.73 -7.29
CA LEU A 21 24.60 7.07 -7.41
C LEU A 21 24.43 6.22 -6.14
N ALA A 22 23.69 6.76 -5.17
CA ALA A 22 23.22 5.95 -4.06
C ALA A 22 22.40 4.80 -4.66
N PRO A 23 22.74 3.52 -4.38
CA PRO A 23 21.87 2.43 -4.79
C PRO A 23 20.53 2.70 -4.11
N ALA A 24 19.46 2.80 -4.90
CA ALA A 24 18.10 2.90 -4.37
C ALA A 24 17.94 1.73 -3.39
N ALA A 25 17.92 2.05 -2.09
CA ALA A 25 17.80 1.03 -1.06
C ALA A 25 16.51 0.28 -1.37
N GLN A 26 16.65 -0.96 -1.85
CA GLN A 26 15.55 -1.91 -1.92
C GLN A 26 15.24 -2.26 -0.48
N SER A 27 14.54 -1.36 0.21
CA SER A 27 14.10 -1.60 1.57
C SER A 27 13.08 -2.73 1.48
N ALA A 28 13.46 -3.88 2.03
CA ALA A 28 12.60 -5.03 2.17
C ALA A 28 11.32 -4.64 2.91
N SER A 29 10.23 -5.36 2.64
CA SER A 29 9.00 -5.25 3.41
C SER A 29 9.27 -5.52 4.92
N LEU A 30 8.45 -4.91 5.78
CA LEU A 30 8.47 -5.17 7.23
C LEU A 30 8.08 -6.61 7.55
N ASN A 31 7.17 -7.20 6.76
CA ASN A 31 6.79 -8.61 6.82
C ASN A 31 6.45 -9.14 5.41
N PRO A 32 7.45 -9.48 4.58
CA PRO A 32 7.24 -9.80 3.17
C PRO A 32 6.30 -10.99 2.93
N ARG A 33 6.25 -11.94 3.87
CA ARG A 33 5.37 -13.11 3.77
C ARG A 33 3.91 -12.72 3.95
N LEU A 34 3.62 -11.87 4.94
CA LEU A 34 2.26 -11.40 5.17
C LEU A 34 1.80 -10.47 4.05
N ASP A 35 2.67 -9.59 3.55
CA ASP A 35 2.34 -8.71 2.42
C ASP A 35 1.88 -9.51 1.20
N THR A 36 2.64 -10.56 0.84
CA THR A 36 2.28 -11.47 -0.25
C THR A 36 0.96 -12.19 0.04
N ALA A 37 0.80 -12.75 1.24
CA ALA A 37 -0.41 -13.48 1.61
C ALA A 37 -1.67 -12.59 1.61
N VAL A 38 -1.57 -11.33 2.04
CA VAL A 38 -2.67 -10.36 1.98
C VAL A 38 -3.03 -10.03 0.53
N LEU A 39 -2.04 -9.86 -0.35
CA LEU A 39 -2.31 -9.63 -1.76
C LEU A 39 -2.95 -10.86 -2.43
N ASP A 40 -2.48 -12.06 -2.10
CA ASP A 40 -3.05 -13.31 -2.60
C ASP A 40 -4.50 -13.50 -2.15
N GLU A 41 -4.80 -13.21 -0.88
CA GLU A 41 -6.16 -13.25 -0.33
C GLU A 41 -7.08 -12.20 -0.99
N LEU A 42 -6.57 -10.99 -1.19
CA LEU A 42 -7.30 -9.93 -1.89
C LEU A 42 -7.59 -10.34 -3.35
N ASN A 43 -6.63 -10.98 -4.01
CA ASN A 43 -6.80 -11.49 -5.38
C ASN A 43 -7.73 -12.70 -5.44
N PHE A 44 -7.77 -13.54 -4.40
CA PHE A 44 -8.78 -14.58 -4.24
C PHE A 44 -10.18 -13.97 -4.21
N ALA A 45 -10.41 -12.97 -3.35
CA ALA A 45 -11.70 -12.27 -3.26
C ALA A 45 -12.12 -11.66 -4.61
N ARG A 46 -11.17 -11.03 -5.33
CA ARG A 46 -11.41 -10.43 -6.66
C ARG A 46 -11.73 -11.45 -7.74
N ALA A 47 -10.99 -12.55 -7.81
CA ALA A 47 -11.13 -13.55 -8.87
C ALA A 47 -12.34 -14.47 -8.64
N ARG A 48 -12.68 -14.75 -7.38
CA ARG A 48 -13.70 -15.73 -6.97
C ARG A 48 -14.64 -15.14 -5.90
N PRO A 49 -15.36 -14.04 -6.20
CA PRO A 49 -16.15 -13.33 -5.19
C PRO A 49 -17.28 -14.17 -4.60
N ALA A 50 -17.94 -15.01 -5.40
CA ALA A 50 -18.98 -15.93 -4.88
C ALA A 50 -18.41 -16.96 -3.88
N GLU A 51 -17.21 -17.50 -4.13
CA GLU A 51 -16.54 -18.40 -3.19
C GLU A 51 -16.14 -17.67 -1.90
N TYR A 52 -15.70 -16.40 -2.02
CA TYR A 52 -15.42 -15.56 -0.87
C TYR A 52 -16.69 -15.27 -0.05
N ALA A 53 -17.85 -15.07 -0.69
CA ALA A 53 -19.14 -14.91 -0.02
C ALA A 53 -19.50 -16.16 0.80
N ASP A 54 -19.24 -17.35 0.28
CA ASP A 54 -19.42 -18.61 1.01
C ASP A 54 -18.52 -18.69 2.25
N GLU A 55 -17.31 -18.13 2.20
CA GLU A 55 -16.43 -18.04 3.37
C GLU A 55 -17.02 -17.12 4.45
N LEU A 56 -17.47 -15.92 4.07
CA LEU A 56 -18.12 -15.00 5.00
C LEU A 56 -19.37 -15.59 5.64
N ARG A 57 -20.17 -16.33 4.86
CA ARG A 57 -21.40 -16.97 5.36
C ARG A 57 -21.12 -17.97 6.49
N ARG A 58 -19.98 -18.68 6.44
CA ARG A 58 -19.59 -19.63 7.51
C ARG A 58 -19.27 -18.95 8.84
N GLU A 59 -19.02 -17.65 8.82
CA GLU A 59 -18.62 -16.88 9.99
C GLU A 59 -19.65 -15.85 10.44
N LEU A 60 -20.74 -15.66 9.68
CA LEU A 60 -21.80 -14.69 9.95
C LEU A 60 -22.27 -14.70 11.40
N ASN A 61 -22.55 -15.88 11.95
CA ASN A 61 -23.05 -16.05 13.33
C ASN A 61 -22.02 -15.70 14.42
N ARG A 62 -20.76 -15.43 14.07
CA ARG A 62 -19.69 -15.03 14.98
C ARG A 62 -19.34 -13.54 14.87
N SER A 63 -20.00 -12.81 13.96
CA SER A 63 -19.74 -11.39 13.75
C SER A 63 -20.45 -10.52 14.78
N ASP A 64 -19.76 -9.51 15.28
CA ASP A 64 -20.36 -8.45 16.11
C ASP A 64 -21.18 -7.44 15.27
N ASP A 65 -21.07 -7.49 13.94
CA ASP A 65 -21.88 -6.72 12.99
C ASP A 65 -22.40 -7.65 11.87
N PRO A 66 -23.45 -8.46 12.13
CA PRO A 66 -23.98 -9.39 11.14
C PRO A 66 -24.59 -8.67 9.93
N ALA A 67 -25.15 -7.47 10.11
CA ALA A 67 -25.76 -6.71 9.02
C ALA A 67 -24.72 -6.28 7.97
N ALA A 68 -23.54 -5.82 8.40
CA ALA A 68 -22.46 -5.50 7.46
C ALA A 68 -21.92 -6.74 6.74
N VAL A 69 -21.91 -7.90 7.42
CA VAL A 69 -21.49 -9.17 6.80
C VAL A 69 -22.51 -9.61 5.74
N GLU A 70 -23.80 -9.57 6.05
CA GLU A 70 -24.86 -9.87 5.08
C GLU A 70 -24.79 -8.95 3.86
N GLU A 71 -24.61 -7.64 4.08
CA GLU A 71 -24.44 -6.67 3.00
C GLU A 71 -23.21 -6.97 2.12
N ALA A 72 -22.11 -7.42 2.73
CA ALA A 72 -20.90 -7.82 2.01
C ALA A 72 -21.11 -9.11 1.21
N ILE A 73 -21.77 -10.12 1.78
CA ILE A 73 -22.15 -11.36 1.09
C ILE A 73 -23.00 -11.03 -0.14
N ASP A 74 -24.06 -10.25 0.05
CA ASP A 74 -24.95 -9.78 -1.01
C ASP A 74 -24.20 -9.07 -2.14
N PHE A 75 -23.25 -8.20 -1.77
CA PHE A 75 -22.40 -7.53 -2.75
C PHE A 75 -21.56 -8.54 -3.56
N LEU A 76 -20.88 -9.46 -2.87
CA LEU A 76 -19.96 -10.42 -3.48
C LEU A 76 -20.69 -11.40 -4.42
N GLU A 77 -21.90 -11.82 -4.08
CA GLU A 77 -22.71 -12.70 -4.94
C GLU A 77 -23.11 -12.03 -6.28
N ARG A 78 -23.20 -10.70 -6.29
CA ARG A 78 -23.50 -9.92 -7.50
C ARG A 78 -22.26 -9.39 -8.21
N GLN A 79 -21.09 -9.51 -7.59
CA GLN A 79 -19.85 -8.98 -8.09
C GLN A 79 -19.31 -9.89 -9.21
N ALA A 80 -19.03 -9.30 -10.37
CA ALA A 80 -18.34 -10.01 -11.43
C ALA A 80 -16.88 -10.30 -11.02
N SER A 81 -16.38 -11.49 -11.37
CA SER A 81 -14.95 -11.81 -11.23
C SER A 81 -14.09 -10.78 -11.95
N LEU A 82 -13.06 -10.31 -11.27
CA LEU A 82 -12.06 -9.40 -11.82
C LEU A 82 -10.71 -10.10 -11.96
N PRO A 83 -9.87 -9.69 -12.92
CA PRO A 83 -8.49 -10.11 -12.93
C PRO A 83 -7.79 -9.81 -11.59
N PRO A 84 -6.91 -10.71 -11.14
CA PRO A 84 -5.98 -10.42 -10.06
C PRO A 84 -5.20 -9.13 -10.35
N LEU A 85 -4.93 -8.35 -9.30
CA LEU A 85 -4.02 -7.22 -9.35
C LEU A 85 -2.59 -7.73 -9.40
N GLU A 86 -1.78 -7.18 -10.29
CA GLU A 86 -0.37 -7.51 -10.37
C GLU A 86 0.41 -6.79 -9.25
N PRO A 87 1.35 -7.49 -8.58
CA PRO A 87 2.19 -6.86 -7.57
C PRO A 87 3.15 -5.85 -8.20
N ASP A 88 3.23 -4.63 -7.66
CA ASP A 88 4.27 -3.65 -8.01
C ASP A 88 5.08 -3.23 -6.78
N ARG A 89 6.40 -3.45 -6.85
CA ARG A 89 7.34 -3.17 -5.76
C ARG A 89 7.42 -1.69 -5.37
N ARG A 90 7.18 -0.77 -6.29
CA ARG A 90 7.20 0.68 -6.05
C ARG A 90 5.93 1.11 -5.32
N ILE A 91 4.78 0.53 -5.67
CA ILE A 91 3.53 0.73 -4.93
C ILE A 91 3.67 0.17 -3.51
N ALA A 92 4.24 -1.03 -3.36
CA ALA A 92 4.50 -1.61 -2.03
C ALA A 92 5.48 -0.75 -1.22
N ALA A 93 6.44 -0.08 -1.87
CA ALA A 93 7.32 0.88 -1.21
C ALA A 93 6.57 2.13 -0.70
N ALA A 94 5.57 2.61 -1.44
CA ALA A 94 4.72 3.74 -1.01
C ALA A 94 3.82 3.35 0.19
N ALA A 95 3.27 2.14 0.17
CA ALA A 95 2.51 1.58 1.28
C ALA A 95 3.39 1.43 2.54
N ARG A 96 4.61 0.92 2.38
CA ARG A 96 5.58 0.76 3.48
C ARG A 96 5.95 2.10 4.09
N GLN A 97 6.16 3.14 3.28
CA GLN A 97 6.44 4.49 3.79
C GLN A 97 5.32 4.96 4.72
N HIS A 98 4.04 4.68 4.39
CA HIS A 98 2.91 5.02 5.26
C HIS A 98 2.92 4.22 6.56
N ALA A 99 3.06 2.89 6.45
CA ALA A 99 3.10 1.99 7.60
C ALA A 99 4.23 2.32 8.59
N GLN A 100 5.43 2.66 8.08
CA GLN A 100 6.58 3.01 8.92
C GLN A 100 6.42 4.32 9.68
N VAL A 101 5.68 5.28 9.13
CA VAL A 101 5.40 6.55 9.81
C VAL A 101 4.27 6.35 10.83
N GLN A 102 3.18 5.70 10.42
CA GLN A 102 1.97 5.58 11.22
C GLN A 102 2.13 4.56 12.35
N GLY A 103 2.72 3.40 12.09
CA GLY A 103 2.88 2.28 13.01
C GLY A 103 3.41 2.67 14.39
N PRO A 104 4.61 3.27 14.50
CA PRO A 104 5.18 3.67 15.78
C PRO A 104 4.40 4.79 16.48
N ARG A 105 3.74 5.66 15.71
CA ARG A 105 2.95 6.77 16.25
C ARG A 105 1.62 6.30 16.82
N GLY A 106 1.09 5.18 16.31
CA GLY A 106 -0.23 4.70 16.69
C GLY A 106 -1.37 5.55 16.11
N ASP A 107 -1.07 6.35 15.09
CA ASP A 107 -2.06 7.20 14.41
C ASP A 107 -2.93 6.34 13.48
N VAL A 108 -4.10 6.81 13.07
CA VAL A 108 -4.97 6.10 12.12
C VAL A 108 -5.35 6.97 10.91
N GLY A 109 -5.86 6.33 9.87
CA GLY A 109 -6.29 6.96 8.62
C GLY A 109 -5.14 7.32 7.67
N HIS A 110 -5.40 8.23 6.73
CA HIS A 110 -4.48 8.60 5.66
C HIS A 110 -3.45 9.66 6.10
N GLY A 111 -2.90 9.51 7.31
CA GLY A 111 -2.08 10.45 8.08
C GLY A 111 -0.78 10.97 7.43
N PRO A 112 0.23 11.37 8.23
CA PRO A 112 1.17 12.43 7.86
C PRO A 112 2.31 12.03 6.91
N ALA A 113 2.33 10.80 6.38
CA ALA A 113 3.40 10.33 5.49
C ALA A 113 3.38 10.98 4.08
N GLY A 114 2.55 12.02 3.90
CA GLY A 114 2.18 12.59 2.61
C GLY A 114 0.97 11.88 2.01
N SER A 115 0.30 12.54 1.08
CA SER A 115 -0.80 11.91 0.35
C SER A 115 -0.32 10.70 -0.45
N LEU A 116 -1.20 9.73 -0.68
CA LEU A 116 -0.91 8.56 -1.52
C LEU A 116 -0.21 8.95 -2.84
N GLY A 117 -0.75 9.95 -3.55
CA GLY A 117 -0.16 10.42 -4.81
C GLY A 117 1.23 11.06 -4.66
N GLN A 118 1.57 11.65 -3.50
CA GLN A 118 2.94 12.10 -3.24
C GLN A 118 3.88 10.90 -3.03
N ARG A 119 3.47 9.91 -2.25
CA ARG A 119 4.28 8.71 -1.97
C ARG A 119 4.51 7.89 -3.24
N LEU A 120 3.46 7.63 -4.03
CA LEU A 120 3.56 6.94 -5.32
C LEU A 120 4.55 7.63 -6.28
N ARG A 121 4.45 8.96 -6.43
CA ARG A 121 5.37 9.73 -7.26
C ARG A 121 6.81 9.67 -6.75
N GLY A 122 7.00 9.72 -5.43
CA GLY A 122 8.30 9.53 -4.78
C GLY A 122 8.95 8.17 -5.11
N GLN A 123 8.15 7.15 -5.39
CA GLN A 123 8.59 5.82 -5.82
C GLN A 123 8.64 5.66 -7.35
N GLY A 124 8.42 6.74 -8.12
CA GLY A 124 8.42 6.70 -9.59
C GLY A 124 7.17 6.07 -10.20
N VAL A 125 6.03 6.11 -9.50
CA VAL A 125 4.72 5.68 -10.00
C VAL A 125 3.85 6.90 -10.26
N TRP A 126 3.45 7.08 -11.53
CA TRP A 126 2.59 8.16 -11.99
C TRP A 126 1.23 7.58 -12.37
N ALA A 127 0.38 7.29 -11.38
CA ALA A 127 -0.92 6.69 -11.64
C ALA A 127 -1.98 7.75 -11.98
N GLY A 128 -2.77 7.53 -13.04
CA GLY A 128 -3.95 8.33 -13.33
C GLY A 128 -5.09 8.09 -12.34
N LEU A 129 -5.12 6.90 -11.73
CA LEU A 129 -6.05 6.52 -10.67
C LEU A 129 -5.29 5.81 -9.55
N SER A 130 -5.60 6.14 -8.29
CA SER A 130 -5.04 5.45 -7.12
C SER A 130 -6.02 5.45 -5.96
N ALA A 131 -5.88 4.48 -5.06
CA ALA A 131 -6.61 4.39 -3.80
C ALA A 131 -5.76 3.70 -2.73
N GLU A 132 -6.11 3.87 -1.47
CA GLU A 132 -5.43 3.27 -0.32
C GLU A 132 -6.49 2.65 0.60
N ASN A 133 -6.25 1.40 0.99
CA ASN A 133 -6.96 0.74 2.08
C ASN A 133 -5.99 0.51 3.24
N ILE A 134 -6.48 0.67 4.48
CA ILE A 134 -5.66 0.42 5.67
C ILE A 134 -6.45 -0.46 6.65
N SER A 135 -5.91 -1.63 6.95
CA SER A 135 -6.40 -2.51 8.01
C SER A 135 -5.61 -2.27 9.29
N TYR A 136 -6.30 -2.39 10.43
CA TYR A 136 -5.71 -2.31 11.77
C TYR A 136 -6.22 -3.47 12.61
N GLY A 137 -5.34 -4.03 13.46
CA GLY A 137 -5.70 -5.03 14.47
C GLY A 137 -5.50 -6.48 14.04
N PHE A 138 -5.17 -6.74 12.78
CA PHE A 138 -5.10 -8.10 12.23
C PHE A 138 -3.74 -8.40 11.61
N GLU A 139 -3.20 -9.57 11.93
CA GLU A 139 -1.96 -10.13 11.37
C GLU A 139 -2.19 -11.42 10.56
N ASP A 140 -3.43 -11.90 10.50
CA ASP A 140 -3.86 -12.96 9.59
C ASP A 140 -4.36 -12.35 8.26
N PRO A 141 -3.90 -12.84 7.10
CA PRO A 141 -4.26 -12.26 5.81
C PRO A 141 -5.76 -12.31 5.51
N ARG A 142 -6.46 -13.36 5.95
CA ARG A 142 -7.92 -13.49 5.76
C ARG A 142 -8.65 -12.46 6.59
N ASP A 143 -8.24 -12.26 7.83
CA ASP A 143 -8.87 -11.26 8.70
C ASP A 143 -8.62 -9.83 8.20
N VAL A 144 -7.42 -9.53 7.66
CA VAL A 144 -7.10 -8.24 7.02
C VAL A 144 -8.05 -7.95 5.86
N VAL A 145 -8.17 -8.88 4.90
CA VAL A 145 -9.00 -8.67 3.70
C VAL A 145 -10.49 -8.70 4.06
N ARG A 146 -10.90 -9.59 4.97
CA ARG A 146 -12.27 -9.67 5.48
C ARG A 146 -12.70 -8.38 6.17
N GLN A 147 -11.86 -7.79 7.02
CA GLN A 147 -12.16 -6.49 7.66
C GLN A 147 -12.49 -5.42 6.61
N LEU A 148 -11.68 -5.35 5.54
CA LEU A 148 -11.83 -4.35 4.48
C LEU A 148 -13.00 -4.62 3.53
N ILE A 149 -13.41 -5.87 3.36
CA ILE A 149 -14.58 -6.23 2.54
C ILE A 149 -15.88 -6.03 3.32
N ILE A 150 -15.95 -6.51 4.57
CA ILE A 150 -17.13 -6.27 5.42
C ILE A 150 -17.27 -4.76 5.65
N ASP A 151 -16.16 -4.11 5.94
CA ASP A 151 -16.04 -2.66 6.10
C ASP A 151 -17.04 -2.09 7.12
N SER A 152 -17.21 -2.82 8.23
CA SER A 152 -18.13 -2.46 9.33
C SER A 152 -17.81 -1.07 9.88
N GLY A 153 -18.85 -0.28 10.16
CA GLY A 153 -18.71 1.09 10.63
C GLY A 153 -18.29 2.13 9.58
N VAL A 154 -18.05 1.73 8.32
CA VAL A 154 -17.72 2.66 7.22
C VAL A 154 -18.95 2.84 6.31
N PRO A 155 -19.66 4.00 6.39
CA PRO A 155 -20.96 4.17 5.73
C PRO A 155 -20.94 3.93 4.20
N ASN A 156 -19.82 4.25 3.55
CA ASN A 156 -19.70 4.14 2.09
C ASN A 156 -19.04 2.85 1.62
N ARG A 157 -18.62 1.97 2.55
CA ARG A 157 -17.88 0.73 2.25
C ARG A 157 -16.71 0.97 1.30
N GLY A 158 -15.99 2.08 1.54
CA GLY A 158 -14.98 2.62 0.64
C GLY A 158 -13.86 1.61 0.36
N HIS A 159 -13.49 0.83 1.38
CA HIS A 159 -12.43 -0.17 1.24
C HIS A 159 -12.87 -1.31 0.32
N ARG A 160 -14.11 -1.82 0.49
CA ARG A 160 -14.69 -2.83 -0.41
C ARG A 160 -14.76 -2.32 -1.84
N ARG A 161 -15.20 -1.07 -2.04
CA ARG A 161 -15.27 -0.46 -3.38
C ARG A 161 -13.90 -0.36 -4.04
N ASN A 162 -12.84 -0.01 -3.29
CA ASN A 162 -11.48 0.01 -3.81
C ASN A 162 -11.01 -1.39 -4.24
N ILE A 163 -11.26 -2.41 -3.41
CA ILE A 163 -10.87 -3.81 -3.71
C ILE A 163 -11.52 -4.30 -5.01
N PHE A 164 -12.77 -3.93 -5.28
CA PHE A 164 -13.53 -4.39 -6.45
C PHE A 164 -13.65 -3.36 -7.57
N ALA A 165 -12.82 -2.31 -7.56
CA ALA A 165 -12.74 -1.40 -8.68
C ALA A 165 -11.99 -2.04 -9.86
N ALA A 166 -12.63 -2.08 -11.03
CA ALA A 166 -12.05 -2.63 -12.26
C ALA A 166 -10.99 -1.72 -12.91
N SER A 167 -10.87 -0.47 -12.43
CA SER A 167 -9.95 0.53 -12.97
C SER A 167 -8.51 0.35 -12.50
N TYR A 168 -8.26 -0.45 -11.46
CA TYR A 168 -6.93 -0.76 -10.94
C TYR A 168 -6.37 -2.02 -11.59
N GLN A 169 -5.08 -1.99 -11.93
CA GLN A 169 -4.33 -3.13 -12.48
C GLN A 169 -3.21 -3.57 -11.53
N LEU A 170 -2.68 -2.66 -10.72
CA LEU A 170 -1.55 -2.92 -9.84
C LEU A 170 -1.93 -2.70 -8.38
N ALA A 171 -1.26 -3.44 -7.49
CA ALA A 171 -1.31 -3.18 -6.05
C ALA A 171 0.05 -3.38 -5.39
N GLY A 172 0.19 -2.77 -4.22
CA GLY A 172 1.31 -2.98 -3.32
C GLY A 172 0.83 -3.01 -1.88
N VAL A 173 1.33 -3.97 -1.12
CA VAL A 173 0.97 -4.18 0.28
C VAL A 173 2.19 -3.93 1.16
N ALA A 174 1.97 -3.34 2.33
CA ALA A 174 2.96 -3.31 3.39
C ALA A 174 2.30 -3.44 4.77
N CYS A 175 2.64 -4.51 5.46
CA CYS A 175 2.13 -4.88 6.75
C CYS A 175 3.21 -4.80 7.83
N GLY A 176 2.85 -4.36 9.03
CA GLY A 176 3.80 -4.25 10.14
C GLY A 176 3.17 -3.87 11.48
N PRO A 177 4.00 -3.76 12.53
CA PRO A 177 3.51 -3.47 13.87
C PRO A 177 2.89 -2.07 13.97
N HIS A 178 1.82 -1.97 14.76
CA HIS A 178 1.13 -0.72 15.04
C HIS A 178 0.96 -0.51 16.55
N ARG A 179 1.43 0.62 17.08
CA ARG A 179 1.52 0.86 18.54
C ARG A 179 0.19 0.70 19.27
N ALA A 180 -0.92 1.14 18.67
CA ALA A 180 -2.23 1.13 19.32
C ALA A 180 -3.06 -0.14 19.03
N TYR A 181 -2.81 -0.81 17.90
CA TYR A 181 -3.66 -1.92 17.41
C TYR A 181 -2.88 -3.25 17.31
N GLY A 182 -1.61 -3.29 17.74
CA GLY A 182 -0.72 -4.42 17.55
C GLY A 182 -0.16 -4.48 16.13
N TYR A 183 -1.04 -4.42 15.12
CA TYR A 183 -0.70 -4.62 13.72
C TYR A 183 -1.48 -3.71 12.76
N MET A 184 -0.91 -3.44 11.60
CA MET A 184 -1.55 -2.72 10.49
C MET A 184 -1.10 -3.27 9.13
N CYS A 185 -1.96 -3.11 8.12
CA CYS A 185 -1.63 -3.39 6.72
C CYS A 185 -2.12 -2.25 5.82
N VAL A 186 -1.22 -1.68 5.04
CA VAL A 186 -1.53 -0.67 4.01
C VAL A 186 -1.55 -1.36 2.65
N ILE A 187 -2.63 -1.16 1.88
CA ILE A 187 -2.80 -1.69 0.53
C ILE A 187 -3.05 -0.50 -0.40
N ASP A 188 -2.07 -0.20 -1.24
CA ASP A 188 -2.15 0.86 -2.24
C ASP A 188 -2.48 0.26 -3.60
N PHE A 189 -3.43 0.88 -4.31
CA PHE A 189 -3.89 0.48 -5.65
C PHE A 189 -3.47 1.52 -6.68
N ALA A 190 -3.13 1.08 -7.89
CA ALA A 190 -2.88 1.98 -9.01
C ALA A 190 -3.50 1.47 -10.32
N GLY A 191 -3.92 2.43 -11.13
CA GLY A 191 -4.31 2.18 -12.51
C GLY A 191 -4.19 3.42 -13.38
N ALA A 192 -4.60 3.27 -14.65
CA ALA A 192 -4.42 4.31 -15.68
C ALA A 192 -2.98 4.84 -15.72
N LEU A 193 -2.00 3.92 -15.77
CA LEU A 193 -0.59 4.27 -15.86
C LEU A 193 -0.27 4.83 -17.26
N PRO A 194 0.61 5.85 -17.36
CA PRO A 194 1.14 6.28 -18.65
C PRO A 194 1.85 5.10 -19.32
N ARG A 195 1.57 4.94 -20.62
CA ARG A 195 2.25 3.95 -21.47
C ARG A 195 3.68 4.38 -21.76
#